data_AF-A0A1S3S2H4-F1
#
_entry.id   AF-A0A1S3S2H4-F1
#
_cell.length_a   1.000
_cell.length_b   1.000
_cell.length_c   1.000
_cell.angle_alpha   90.00
_cell.angle_beta   90.00
_cell.angle_gamma   90.00
#
_symmetry.space_group_name_H-M   'P 1'
#
loop_
_entity.id
_entity.type
_entity.pdbx_description
1 polymer ?
#
loop_
_entity_poly.entity_id
_entity_poly.type
_entity_poly.pdbx_seq_one_letter_code
_entity_poly.pdbx_strand_id
1 'polypeptide(L)'
;MPPFQQDIALLDKLIREDVETGKLPLLLIANAGTPGAGHTDKLGRLKELCEQYGMWLHIEGVILATLALGEVSSPVTAATRSDSMTLTLGPWLGLPAVPAVTLYRHEDPALSLAAGLTSSQPVEKLRALPLWLSLQYLGHDGIVEKIRHAVELSQQLLEKLKTLASIKTSDELDSEISFVDALTMVEDELNSPVVVFRFSQETSAESSGGSVEGYFAGEREVLDSLNRWLCERLAQLVPASGVDIVELEDEGTCVRFTPLMTAAALETQRCDVDLLVERLTELVPVLNCTLRLRLDFREEVYRHSALSYIEDLSWPGLGAVRYEPRIEELNDSKRQLEVEKINSELLVKLGDLDADLIFSTGLEFGPEKDCIFIGMATEDLDVAELVDMIAALGRDIEENGRLLENMTEVVRKGIQEAELQLQKDNQDKLMEEGVLRQIPLVGSVLNWFSPFQSTVKGRTFNLAAGSLDSTEPTYSMKAQTGGLASPETPTSSAKRLPGQRLFRREGAGGSDSHSETSSVGQAEDLSRERVPQPTPPYLVPDEAVSMAPEISETPQVPAKPEPTQENGEVGTQEGEQEERQPEGQEAPVEETGR
;
A
#
# COMPACT_ATOMS: atom_id res chain seq x y z
N MET A 1 -1.97 28.68 -5.08
CA MET A 1 -3.13 28.51 -6.01
C MET A 1 -4.38 28.54 -5.12
N PRO A 2 -5.52 29.15 -5.51
CA PRO A 2 -6.73 28.98 -4.70
C PRO A 2 -7.19 27.50 -4.80
N PRO A 3 -8.01 27.03 -3.84
CA PRO A 3 -8.18 25.61 -3.51
C PRO A 3 -8.75 24.77 -4.65
N PHE A 4 -8.89 23.45 -4.43
CA PHE A 4 -9.47 22.43 -5.33
C PHE A 4 -10.88 22.72 -5.91
N GLN A 5 -11.39 23.94 -5.75
CA GLN A 5 -12.54 24.52 -6.43
C GLN A 5 -12.10 25.21 -7.73
N GLN A 6 -12.91 25.05 -8.78
CA GLN A 6 -12.64 25.66 -10.08
C GLN A 6 -12.55 27.20 -9.99
N ASP A 7 -11.40 27.78 -10.36
CA ASP A 7 -11.22 29.23 -10.47
C ASP A 7 -12.07 29.77 -11.63
N ILE A 8 -13.19 30.39 -11.26
CA ILE A 8 -14.16 30.95 -12.20
C ILE A 8 -13.52 32.02 -13.10
N ALA A 9 -12.58 32.82 -12.57
CA ALA A 9 -11.96 33.90 -13.34
C ALA A 9 -11.00 33.35 -14.40
N LEU A 10 -10.23 32.32 -14.04
CA LEU A 10 -9.39 31.59 -14.99
C LEU A 10 -10.25 30.89 -16.04
N LEU A 11 -11.33 30.22 -15.63
CA LEU A 11 -12.25 29.54 -16.53
C LEU A 11 -12.90 30.50 -17.54
N ASP A 12 -13.43 31.64 -17.08
CA ASP A 12 -14.02 32.67 -17.94
C ASP A 12 -13.00 33.18 -18.98
N LYS A 13 -11.74 33.38 -18.56
CA LYS A 13 -10.66 33.77 -19.48
C LYS A 13 -10.42 32.69 -20.54
N LEU A 14 -10.33 31.42 -20.16
CA LEU A 14 -10.12 30.30 -21.09
C LEU A 14 -11.27 30.17 -22.09
N ILE A 15 -12.52 30.31 -21.61
CA ILE A 15 -13.71 30.28 -22.46
C ILE A 15 -13.67 31.43 -23.49
N ARG A 16 -13.30 32.65 -23.07
CA ARG A 16 -13.17 33.78 -23.99
C ARG A 16 -12.11 33.55 -25.06
N GLU A 17 -10.93 33.04 -24.67
CA GLU A 17 -9.87 32.71 -25.62
C GLU A 17 -10.32 31.65 -26.64
N ASP A 18 -11.06 30.64 -26.19
CA ASP A 18 -11.64 29.62 -27.08
C ASP A 18 -12.66 30.22 -28.06
N VAL A 19 -13.53 31.12 -27.60
CA VAL A 19 -14.48 31.83 -28.47
C VAL A 19 -13.75 32.74 -29.46
N GLU A 20 -12.71 33.46 -29.02
CA GLU A 20 -11.89 34.33 -29.87
C GLU A 20 -11.12 33.55 -30.94
N THR A 21 -10.70 32.32 -30.63
CA THR A 21 -10.06 31.41 -31.59
C THR A 21 -11.08 30.67 -32.49
N GLY A 22 -12.37 30.99 -32.39
CA GLY A 22 -13.44 30.43 -33.21
C GLY A 22 -13.87 29.01 -32.79
N LYS A 23 -13.50 28.56 -31.59
CA LYS A 23 -14.03 27.32 -31.01
C LYS A 23 -15.38 27.57 -30.37
N LEU A 24 -16.15 26.50 -30.17
CA LEU A 24 -17.46 26.54 -29.53
C LEU A 24 -17.38 25.79 -28.18
N PRO A 25 -17.33 26.51 -27.05
CA PRO A 25 -17.50 25.91 -25.73
C PRO A 25 -18.86 25.23 -25.65
N LEU A 26 -18.87 23.93 -25.30
CA LEU A 26 -20.09 23.11 -25.40
C LEU A 26 -20.62 22.68 -24.02
N LEU A 27 -19.73 22.15 -23.18
CA LEU A 27 -20.07 21.44 -21.95
C LEU A 27 -19.09 21.82 -20.85
N LEU A 28 -19.63 22.15 -19.69
CA LEU A 28 -18.90 22.26 -18.43
C LEU A 28 -19.34 21.12 -17.50
N ILE A 29 -18.37 20.38 -16.97
CA ILE A 29 -18.59 19.37 -15.93
C ILE A 29 -18.09 19.97 -14.63
N ALA A 30 -18.99 20.15 -13.65
CA ALA A 30 -18.69 20.70 -12.34
C ALA A 30 -18.84 19.63 -11.26
N ASN A 31 -18.02 19.72 -10.21
CA ASN A 31 -17.99 18.76 -9.12
C ASN A 31 -18.80 19.27 -7.92
N ALA A 32 -19.80 18.51 -7.51
CA ALA A 32 -20.46 18.61 -6.21
C ALA A 32 -19.90 17.54 -5.28
N GLY A 33 -18.67 17.76 -4.81
CA GLY A 33 -17.87 16.80 -4.07
C GLY A 33 -16.89 16.07 -4.97
N THR A 34 -15.67 16.64 -5.11
CA THR A 34 -14.58 16.03 -5.86
C THR A 34 -14.28 14.62 -5.31
N PRO A 35 -13.89 13.65 -6.16
CA PRO A 35 -13.61 12.30 -5.71
C PRO A 35 -12.53 12.25 -4.63
N GLY A 36 -11.51 13.11 -4.74
CA GLY A 36 -10.39 13.14 -3.80
C GLY A 36 -10.77 13.69 -2.45
N ALA A 37 -11.17 14.95 -2.40
CA ALA A 37 -11.31 15.69 -1.15
C ALA A 37 -12.73 16.17 -0.84
N GLY A 38 -13.72 15.81 -1.67
CA GLY A 38 -15.10 16.21 -1.42
C GLY A 38 -15.35 17.71 -1.61
N HIS A 39 -14.44 18.47 -2.23
CA HIS A 39 -14.67 19.89 -2.49
C HIS A 39 -15.83 20.10 -3.47
N THR A 40 -16.65 21.12 -3.20
CA THR A 40 -17.77 21.51 -4.05
C THR A 40 -17.39 22.77 -4.83
N ASP A 41 -17.50 22.70 -6.15
CA ASP A 41 -17.32 23.88 -7.01
C ASP A 41 -18.36 24.96 -6.69
N LYS A 42 -18.09 26.20 -7.10
CA LYS A 42 -19.05 27.31 -6.94
C LYS A 42 -20.19 27.20 -7.96
N LEU A 43 -21.05 26.19 -7.81
CA LEU A 43 -22.06 25.74 -8.77
C LEU A 43 -22.99 26.87 -9.24
N GLY A 44 -23.39 27.76 -8.32
CA GLY A 44 -24.23 28.92 -8.66
C GLY A 44 -23.57 29.86 -9.66
N ARG A 45 -22.27 30.16 -9.47
CA ARG A 45 -21.48 31.01 -10.37
C ARG A 45 -21.17 30.31 -11.70
N LEU A 46 -20.87 29.01 -11.65
CA LEU A 46 -20.65 28.22 -12.86
C LEU A 46 -21.91 28.15 -13.72
N LYS A 47 -23.11 28.12 -13.12
CA LYS A 47 -24.37 28.20 -13.87
C LYS A 47 -24.55 29.54 -14.56
N GLU A 48 -24.28 30.66 -13.88
CA GLU A 48 -24.31 32.00 -14.50
C GLU A 48 -23.39 32.08 -15.72
N LEU A 49 -22.18 31.52 -15.59
CA LEU A 49 -21.20 31.47 -16.68
C LEU A 49 -21.69 30.62 -17.86
N CYS A 50 -22.26 29.45 -17.58
CA CYS A 50 -22.82 28.58 -18.62
C CYS A 50 -23.99 29.24 -19.35
N GLU A 51 -24.86 29.96 -18.63
CA GLU A 51 -25.95 30.73 -19.23
C GLU A 51 -25.43 31.86 -20.14
N GLN A 52 -24.35 32.55 -19.73
CA GLN A 52 -23.74 33.63 -20.52
C GLN A 52 -23.17 33.15 -21.86
N TYR A 53 -22.50 31.99 -21.88
CA TYR A 53 -21.85 31.46 -23.08
C TYR A 53 -22.68 30.40 -23.83
N GLY A 54 -23.88 30.06 -23.33
CA GLY A 54 -24.74 29.04 -23.92
C GLY A 54 -24.19 27.62 -23.79
N MET A 55 -23.47 27.34 -22.70
CA MET A 55 -22.88 26.03 -22.41
C MET A 55 -23.81 25.14 -21.60
N TRP A 56 -23.69 23.83 -21.78
CA TRP A 56 -24.36 22.84 -20.95
C TRP A 56 -23.62 22.66 -19.62
N LEU A 57 -24.34 22.70 -18.49
CA LEU A 57 -23.79 22.39 -17.17
C LEU A 57 -24.17 20.97 -16.72
N HIS A 58 -23.19 20.09 -16.60
CA HIS A 58 -23.29 18.79 -15.96
C HIS A 58 -22.69 18.82 -14.56
N ILE A 59 -23.35 18.18 -13.58
CA ILE A 59 -22.85 18.11 -12.21
C ILE A 59 -22.71 16.65 -11.77
N GLU A 60 -21.57 16.32 -11.18
CA GLU A 60 -21.33 15.00 -10.59
C GLU A 60 -20.65 15.13 -9.22
N GLY A 61 -20.78 14.11 -8.38
CA GLY A 61 -20.07 14.06 -7.11
C GLY A 61 -20.89 13.46 -5.98
N VAL A 62 -20.18 13.09 -4.91
CA VAL A 62 -20.75 12.35 -3.78
C VAL A 62 -21.63 13.21 -2.87
N ILE A 63 -21.41 14.52 -2.84
CA ILE A 63 -22.20 15.45 -2.01
C ILE A 63 -23.62 15.59 -2.54
N LEU A 64 -23.88 15.26 -3.82
CA LEU A 64 -25.24 15.20 -4.36
C LEU A 64 -26.17 14.28 -3.56
N ALA A 65 -25.64 13.29 -2.84
CA ALA A 65 -26.43 12.46 -1.93
C ALA A 65 -27.16 13.27 -0.86
N THR A 66 -26.55 14.36 -0.38
CA THR A 66 -27.13 15.22 0.67
C THR A 66 -28.42 15.90 0.22
N LEU A 67 -28.68 16.04 -1.10
CA LEU A 67 -29.95 16.51 -1.63
C LEU A 67 -31.16 15.69 -1.15
N ALA A 68 -30.96 14.43 -0.77
CA ALA A 68 -32.01 13.60 -0.20
C ALA A 68 -32.42 13.98 1.24
N LEU A 69 -31.58 14.71 1.98
CA LEU A 69 -31.79 15.01 3.41
C LEU A 69 -32.76 16.18 3.65
N GLY A 70 -33.11 16.96 2.63
CA GLY A 70 -34.05 18.09 2.71
C GLY A 70 -33.51 19.36 3.38
N GLU A 71 -32.58 19.23 4.33
CA GLU A 71 -31.80 20.33 4.92
C GLU A 71 -30.39 20.32 4.32
N VAL A 72 -30.16 21.14 3.29
CA VAL A 72 -28.94 21.10 2.49
C VAL A 72 -28.34 22.49 2.37
N SER A 73 -27.01 22.55 2.33
CA SER A 73 -26.28 23.80 2.10
C SER A 73 -26.69 24.46 0.78
N SER A 74 -26.58 25.79 0.75
CA SER A 74 -26.92 26.62 -0.40
C SER A 74 -26.15 26.24 -1.69
N PRO A 75 -24.85 25.89 -1.64
CA PRO A 75 -24.07 25.51 -2.83
C PRO A 75 -24.59 24.25 -3.51
N VAL A 76 -24.90 23.21 -2.74
CA VAL A 76 -25.38 21.92 -3.30
C VAL A 76 -26.80 22.08 -3.83
N THR A 77 -27.63 22.91 -3.19
CA THR A 77 -28.96 23.25 -3.70
C THR A 77 -28.88 23.90 -5.09
N ALA A 78 -27.82 24.67 -5.38
CA ALA A 78 -27.60 25.22 -6.73
C ALA A 78 -27.40 24.13 -7.79
N ALA A 79 -27.01 22.90 -7.41
CA ALA A 79 -26.92 21.78 -8.34
C ALA A 79 -28.27 21.45 -9.01
N THR A 80 -29.39 21.74 -8.33
CA THR A 80 -30.74 21.55 -8.89
C THR A 80 -31.02 22.43 -10.11
N ARG A 81 -30.24 23.51 -10.32
CA ARG A 81 -30.34 24.41 -11.49
C ARG A 81 -29.51 23.94 -12.69
N SER A 82 -28.77 22.84 -12.59
CA SER A 82 -27.98 22.28 -13.69
C SER A 82 -28.82 21.73 -14.84
N ASP A 83 -28.19 21.57 -16.00
CA ASP A 83 -28.84 20.97 -17.17
C ASP A 83 -28.85 19.44 -17.05
N SER A 84 -27.89 18.87 -16.32
CA SER A 84 -27.88 17.44 -15.95
C SER A 84 -27.04 17.17 -14.71
N MET A 85 -27.30 16.04 -14.05
CA MET A 85 -26.49 15.55 -12.95
C MET A 85 -26.39 14.02 -12.93
N THR A 86 -25.26 13.49 -12.47
CA THR A 86 -25.06 12.03 -12.32
C THR A 86 -25.05 11.63 -10.85
N LEU A 87 -25.93 10.69 -10.48
CA LEU A 87 -26.09 10.15 -9.13
C LEU A 87 -25.52 8.73 -9.07
N THR A 88 -24.57 8.50 -8.16
CA THR A 88 -23.92 7.19 -7.95
C THR A 88 -24.56 6.45 -6.77
N LEU A 89 -25.85 6.11 -6.93
CA LEU A 89 -26.68 5.52 -5.86
C LEU A 89 -26.15 4.18 -5.33
N GLY A 90 -25.47 3.39 -6.18
CA GLY A 90 -24.91 2.10 -5.77
C GLY A 90 -23.95 2.23 -4.60
N PRO A 91 -22.84 2.98 -4.75
CA PRO A 91 -21.94 3.30 -3.64
C PRO A 91 -22.66 3.90 -2.42
N TRP A 92 -23.53 4.90 -2.62
CA TRP A 92 -24.19 5.61 -1.50
C TRP A 92 -25.06 4.71 -0.62
N LEU A 93 -25.63 3.66 -1.20
CA LEU A 93 -26.56 2.76 -0.52
C LEU A 93 -25.93 1.41 -0.13
N GLY A 94 -24.69 1.14 -0.57
CA GLY A 94 -24.00 -0.15 -0.42
C GLY A 94 -24.52 -1.23 -1.35
N LEU A 95 -24.96 -0.85 -2.56
CA LEU A 95 -25.65 -1.73 -3.51
C LEU A 95 -24.88 -1.78 -4.84
N PRO A 96 -23.89 -2.68 -4.99
CA PRO A 96 -23.01 -2.70 -6.16
C PRO A 96 -23.73 -3.00 -7.49
N ALA A 97 -24.92 -3.61 -7.44
CA ALA A 97 -25.72 -3.90 -8.61
C ALA A 97 -26.51 -2.68 -9.15
N VAL A 98 -26.58 -1.58 -8.39
CA VAL A 98 -27.32 -0.38 -8.79
C VAL A 98 -26.44 0.47 -9.70
N PRO A 99 -26.87 0.77 -10.94
CA PRO A 99 -26.10 1.59 -11.86
C PRO A 99 -26.11 3.06 -11.43
N ALA A 100 -25.17 3.84 -11.95
CA ALA A 100 -25.26 5.30 -11.90
C ALA A 100 -26.49 5.79 -12.68
N VAL A 101 -27.12 6.85 -12.18
CA VAL A 101 -28.33 7.45 -12.77
C VAL A 101 -28.01 8.88 -13.18
N THR A 102 -28.04 9.15 -14.48
CA THR A 102 -27.92 10.52 -14.99
C THR A 102 -29.32 11.12 -15.18
N LEU A 103 -29.60 12.18 -14.44
CA LEU A 103 -30.78 13.01 -14.60
C LEU A 103 -30.44 14.18 -15.52
N TYR A 104 -31.36 14.55 -16.39
CA TYR A 104 -31.19 15.71 -17.27
C TYR A 104 -32.51 16.48 -17.34
N ARG A 105 -32.40 17.80 -17.40
CA ARG A 105 -33.53 18.71 -17.53
C ARG A 105 -33.85 18.80 -19.02
N HIS A 106 -35.00 18.28 -19.42
CA HIS A 106 -35.44 18.41 -20.80
C HIS A 106 -36.95 18.56 -20.91
N GLU A 107 -37.36 19.59 -21.67
CA GLU A 107 -38.77 19.89 -21.93
C GLU A 107 -39.30 19.14 -23.17
N ASP A 108 -38.42 18.79 -24.13
CA ASP A 108 -38.79 18.14 -25.39
C ASP A 108 -38.24 16.70 -25.54
N PRO A 109 -39.10 15.65 -25.50
CA PRO A 109 -38.70 14.26 -25.70
C PRO A 109 -37.98 13.96 -27.02
N ALA A 110 -38.16 14.78 -28.06
CA ALA A 110 -37.55 14.57 -29.38
C ALA A 110 -36.03 14.74 -29.35
N LEU A 111 -35.52 15.67 -28.54
CA LEU A 111 -34.09 15.88 -28.38
C LEU A 111 -33.44 14.78 -27.54
N SER A 112 -34.14 14.24 -26.54
CA SER A 112 -33.67 13.05 -25.79
C SER A 112 -33.56 11.83 -26.70
N LEU A 113 -34.49 11.68 -27.64
CA LEU A 113 -34.43 10.64 -28.68
C LEU A 113 -33.29 10.89 -29.67
N ALA A 114 -33.12 12.13 -30.14
CA ALA A 114 -32.04 12.49 -31.06
C ALA A 114 -30.65 12.30 -30.41
N ALA A 115 -30.52 12.55 -29.11
CA ALA A 115 -29.32 12.30 -28.33
C ALA A 115 -29.07 10.81 -28.03
N GLY A 116 -29.98 9.91 -28.43
CA GLY A 116 -29.86 8.47 -28.19
C GLY A 116 -30.09 8.04 -26.73
N LEU A 117 -30.63 8.92 -25.88
CA LEU A 117 -30.85 8.67 -24.46
C LEU A 117 -32.09 7.80 -24.18
N THR A 118 -32.95 7.60 -25.19
CA THR A 118 -34.17 6.78 -25.12
C THR A 118 -34.02 5.51 -25.96
N SER A 119 -32.91 4.78 -25.78
CA SER A 119 -32.77 3.45 -26.37
C SER A 119 -33.71 2.44 -25.69
N SER A 120 -34.32 1.57 -26.49
CA SER A 120 -35.43 0.69 -26.07
C SER A 120 -35.02 -0.78 -25.98
N GLN A 121 -33.72 -1.08 -25.95
CA GLN A 121 -33.23 -2.45 -25.96
C GLN A 121 -33.67 -3.18 -24.66
N PRO A 122 -34.11 -4.45 -24.75
CA PRO A 122 -34.54 -5.21 -23.57
C PRO A 122 -33.47 -5.30 -22.47
N VAL A 123 -32.19 -5.37 -22.87
CA VAL A 123 -31.04 -5.41 -21.97
C VAL A 123 -30.91 -4.12 -21.15
N GLU A 124 -31.25 -2.97 -21.73
CA GLU A 124 -31.22 -1.67 -21.04
C GLU A 124 -32.40 -1.51 -20.07
N LYS A 125 -33.58 -2.06 -20.40
CA LYS A 125 -34.74 -2.06 -19.50
C LYS A 125 -34.51 -2.83 -18.20
N LEU A 126 -33.70 -3.90 -18.25
CA LEU A 126 -33.33 -4.67 -17.06
C LEU A 126 -32.37 -3.93 -16.12
N ARG A 127 -31.66 -2.89 -16.60
CA ARG A 127 -30.75 -2.08 -15.74
C ARG A 127 -31.50 -1.26 -14.69
N ALA A 128 -32.76 -0.94 -14.93
CA ALA A 128 -33.61 -0.25 -13.96
C ALA A 128 -34.10 -1.18 -12.84
N LEU A 129 -34.06 -2.51 -13.03
CA LEU A 129 -34.61 -3.47 -12.07
C LEU A 129 -33.87 -3.47 -10.72
N PRO A 130 -32.52 -3.49 -10.65
CA PRO A 130 -31.81 -3.36 -9.39
C PRO A 130 -32.19 -2.07 -8.66
N LEU A 131 -32.15 -0.93 -9.35
CA LEU A 131 -32.55 0.35 -8.78
C LEU A 131 -33.99 0.32 -8.24
N TRP A 132 -34.94 -0.16 -9.04
CA TRP A 132 -36.34 -0.25 -8.62
C TRP A 132 -36.51 -1.13 -7.38
N LEU A 133 -35.89 -2.32 -7.35
CA LEU A 133 -35.91 -3.20 -6.18
C LEU A 133 -35.30 -2.53 -4.94
N SER A 134 -34.18 -1.81 -5.11
CA SER A 134 -33.52 -1.08 -4.02
C SER A 134 -34.40 0.03 -3.46
N LEU A 135 -35.06 0.81 -4.33
CA LEU A 135 -36.00 1.86 -3.91
C LEU A 135 -37.22 1.26 -3.20
N GLN A 136 -37.73 0.12 -3.64
CA GLN A 136 -38.86 -0.56 -2.98
C GLN A 136 -38.46 -1.16 -1.63
N TYR A 137 -37.25 -1.71 -1.52
CA TYR A 137 -36.77 -2.36 -0.30
C TYR A 137 -36.41 -1.34 0.78
N LEU A 138 -35.65 -0.30 0.43
CA LEU A 138 -35.21 0.73 1.39
C LEU A 138 -36.31 1.77 1.68
N GLY A 139 -37.17 2.05 0.70
CA GLY A 139 -38.09 3.17 0.76
C GLY A 139 -37.37 4.53 0.80
N HIS A 140 -38.13 5.61 0.91
CA HIS A 140 -37.55 6.95 1.07
C HIS A 140 -36.81 7.09 2.40
N ASP A 141 -37.46 6.67 3.50
CA ASP A 141 -36.92 6.82 4.84
C ASP A 141 -35.59 6.07 5.03
N GLY A 142 -35.47 4.84 4.50
CA GLY A 142 -34.24 4.07 4.61
C GLY A 142 -33.07 4.63 3.79
N ILE A 143 -33.36 5.30 2.66
CA ILE A 143 -32.33 6.01 1.88
C ILE A 143 -31.84 7.23 2.66
N VAL A 144 -32.78 8.02 3.19
CA VAL A 144 -32.47 9.22 3.99
C VAL A 144 -31.70 8.83 5.25
N GLU A 145 -32.09 7.75 5.93
CA GLU A 145 -31.41 7.25 7.13
C GLU A 145 -29.96 6.81 6.82
N LYS A 146 -29.73 6.09 5.72
CA LYS A 146 -28.37 5.69 5.30
C LYS A 146 -27.47 6.89 5.01
N ILE A 147 -27.98 7.87 4.27
CA ILE A 147 -27.22 9.08 3.93
C ILE A 147 -26.97 9.92 5.20
N ARG A 148 -27.99 10.07 6.05
CA ARG A 148 -27.88 10.78 7.32
C ARG A 148 -26.83 10.13 8.23
N HIS A 149 -26.85 8.81 8.37
CA HIS A 149 -25.87 8.07 9.16
C HIS A 149 -24.44 8.34 8.68
N ALA A 150 -24.19 8.33 7.36
CA ALA A 150 -22.87 8.64 6.81
C ALA A 150 -22.41 10.08 7.11
N VAL A 151 -23.31 11.05 7.01
CA VAL A 151 -23.01 12.46 7.36
C VAL A 151 -22.73 12.60 8.85
N GLU A 152 -23.52 11.96 9.72
CA GLU A 152 -23.31 11.96 11.17
C GLU A 152 -21.95 11.35 11.57
N LEU A 153 -21.53 10.26 10.93
CA LEU A 153 -20.20 9.67 11.16
C LEU A 153 -19.07 10.62 10.75
N SER A 154 -19.25 11.34 9.63
CA SER A 154 -18.29 12.32 9.13
C SER A 154 -18.16 13.50 10.09
N GLN A 155 -19.29 14.03 10.56
CA GLN A 155 -19.36 15.09 11.56
C GLN A 155 -18.69 14.70 12.87
N GLN A 156 -19.00 13.50 13.39
CA GLN A 156 -18.40 13.00 14.61
C GLN A 156 -16.88 12.90 14.50
N LEU A 157 -16.36 12.42 13.36
CA LEU A 157 -14.92 12.37 13.13
C LEU A 157 -14.34 13.79 13.09
N LEU A 158 -14.91 14.68 12.29
CA LEU A 158 -14.42 16.05 12.10
C LEU A 158 -14.35 16.83 13.43
N GLU A 159 -15.40 16.76 14.26
CA GLU A 159 -15.42 17.40 15.58
C GLU A 159 -14.30 16.89 16.50
N LYS A 160 -14.01 15.60 16.44
CA LYS A 160 -12.94 14.98 17.24
C LYS A 160 -11.55 15.31 16.70
N LEU A 161 -11.38 15.36 15.37
CA LEU A 161 -10.11 15.73 14.75
C LEU A 161 -9.71 17.17 15.10
N LYS A 162 -10.67 18.09 15.20
CA LYS A 162 -10.45 19.49 15.65
C LYS A 162 -9.85 19.59 17.07
N THR A 163 -9.88 18.52 17.85
CA THR A 163 -9.23 18.48 19.18
C THR A 163 -7.74 18.13 19.12
N LEU A 164 -7.25 17.63 17.97
CA LEU A 164 -5.89 17.14 17.78
C LEU A 164 -5.06 18.18 17.01
N ALA A 165 -4.24 18.97 17.70
CA ALA A 165 -3.43 20.04 17.08
C ALA A 165 -2.44 19.56 16.00
N SER A 166 -1.97 18.31 16.07
CA SER A 166 -1.06 17.74 15.05
C SER A 166 -1.77 17.22 13.79
N ILE A 167 -3.10 17.31 13.73
CA ILE A 167 -3.89 16.85 12.58
C ILE A 167 -4.54 18.05 11.92
N LYS A 168 -4.20 18.29 10.65
CA LYS A 168 -4.88 19.29 9.82
C LYS A 168 -6.01 18.64 9.05
N THR A 169 -7.18 19.25 9.12
CA THR A 169 -8.33 18.94 8.28
C THR A 169 -8.38 19.87 7.07
N SER A 170 -9.15 19.51 6.04
CA SER A 170 -9.42 20.38 4.88
C SER A 170 -9.79 21.82 5.27
N ASP A 171 -10.56 22.02 6.34
CA ASP A 171 -11.03 23.33 6.82
C ASP A 171 -9.90 24.34 7.14
N GLU A 172 -8.73 23.88 7.60
CA GLU A 172 -7.62 24.76 8.02
C GLU A 172 -6.63 25.05 6.87
N LEU A 173 -6.72 24.30 5.78
CA LEU A 173 -5.84 24.42 4.61
C LEU A 173 -6.23 25.60 3.71
N ASP A 174 -7.47 26.10 3.83
CA ASP A 174 -8.02 27.22 3.06
C ASP A 174 -7.86 28.59 3.76
N SER A 175 -7.16 28.65 4.90
CA SER A 175 -7.16 29.82 5.81
C SER A 175 -6.32 31.04 5.37
N GLU A 176 -5.90 31.15 4.11
CA GLU A 176 -5.40 32.42 3.55
C GLU A 176 -6.52 33.33 3.00
N ILE A 177 -7.79 32.98 3.22
CA ILE A 177 -8.95 33.74 2.72
C ILE A 177 -9.61 34.56 3.83
N SER A 178 -9.94 35.82 3.49
CA SER A 178 -10.65 36.82 4.29
C SER A 178 -11.68 36.26 5.30
N PHE A 179 -11.63 36.77 6.54
CA PHE A 179 -12.49 36.44 7.70
C PHE A 179 -14.02 36.43 7.43
N VAL A 180 -14.47 37.01 6.32
CA VAL A 180 -15.89 37.07 5.92
C VAL A 180 -16.29 35.91 5.00
N ASP A 181 -15.37 35.39 4.17
CA ASP A 181 -15.62 34.21 3.31
C ASP A 181 -15.52 32.90 4.12
N ALA A 182 -14.67 32.88 5.15
CA ALA A 182 -14.56 31.75 6.08
C ALA A 182 -15.89 31.46 6.81
N LEU A 183 -16.64 32.51 7.22
CA LEU A 183 -17.92 32.32 7.92
C LEU A 183 -19.02 31.72 7.03
N THR A 184 -18.96 31.91 5.72
CA THR A 184 -19.89 31.27 4.77
C THR A 184 -19.46 29.86 4.39
N MET A 185 -18.15 29.58 4.30
CA MET A 185 -17.63 28.23 4.02
C MET A 185 -17.80 27.27 5.21
N VAL A 186 -17.76 27.81 6.45
CA VAL A 186 -17.90 27.03 7.69
C VAL A 186 -19.29 26.38 7.84
N GLU A 187 -20.36 26.95 7.27
CA GLU A 187 -21.68 26.30 7.24
C GLU A 187 -21.81 25.24 6.13
N ASP A 188 -21.01 25.38 5.05
CA ASP A 188 -21.12 24.57 3.84
C ASP A 188 -20.45 23.20 3.94
N GLU A 189 -19.44 23.03 4.82
CA GLU A 189 -18.63 21.81 4.93
C GLU A 189 -18.93 20.93 6.16
N LEU A 190 -19.66 21.45 7.15
CA LEU A 190 -20.11 20.67 8.32
C LEU A 190 -21.02 19.48 7.94
N ASN A 191 -21.61 19.49 6.74
CA ASN A 191 -22.49 18.42 6.27
C ASN A 191 -21.84 17.56 5.17
N SER A 192 -20.54 17.69 4.93
CA SER A 192 -19.83 16.86 3.95
C SER A 192 -19.76 15.40 4.43
N PRO A 193 -20.14 14.42 3.60
CA PRO A 193 -19.95 13.00 3.88
C PRO A 193 -18.51 12.51 3.60
N VAL A 194 -17.58 13.43 3.35
CA VAL A 194 -16.17 13.17 3.07
C VAL A 194 -15.34 14.00 4.05
N VAL A 195 -14.45 13.34 4.79
CA VAL A 195 -13.47 13.98 5.67
C VAL A 195 -12.08 13.64 5.16
N VAL A 196 -11.26 14.66 4.92
CA VAL A 196 -9.84 14.49 4.60
C VAL A 196 -9.01 15.15 5.68
N PHE A 197 -8.00 14.43 6.16
CA PHE A 197 -7.09 14.90 7.18
C PHE A 197 -5.68 14.37 6.96
N ARG A 198 -4.70 15.08 7.52
CA ARG A 198 -3.30 14.68 7.49
C ARG A 198 -2.60 15.04 8.78
N PHE A 199 -1.60 14.24 9.13
CA PHE A 199 -0.60 14.61 10.12
C PHE A 199 0.24 15.77 9.59
N SER A 200 0.41 16.77 10.44
CA SER A 200 1.28 17.91 10.19
C SER A 200 1.96 18.33 11.49
N GLN A 201 3.19 18.82 11.38
CA GLN A 201 3.89 19.38 12.52
C GLN A 201 3.68 20.90 12.54
N GLU A 202 3.20 21.45 13.65
CA GLU A 202 3.24 22.89 13.89
C GLU A 202 4.70 23.32 14.12
N THR A 203 5.37 23.81 13.08
CA THR A 203 6.51 24.69 13.29
C THR A 203 5.96 26.00 13.80
N SER A 204 6.18 26.32 15.08
CA SER A 204 5.87 27.62 15.65
C SER A 204 6.61 28.72 14.88
N ALA A 205 5.94 29.26 13.87
CA ALA A 205 6.38 30.37 13.02
C ALA A 205 6.26 31.72 13.76
N GLU A 206 6.67 31.77 15.02
CA GLU A 206 6.99 33.00 15.73
C GLU A 206 8.50 33.21 15.77
N SER A 207 9.14 33.28 14.60
CA SER A 207 10.43 33.95 14.50
C SER A 207 10.64 34.51 13.10
N SER A 208 10.65 35.85 13.06
CA SER A 208 11.23 36.71 12.03
C SER A 208 10.68 36.58 10.62
N GLY A 209 9.82 37.55 10.26
CA GLY A 209 9.51 37.85 8.87
C GLY A 209 10.77 38.12 8.05
N GLY A 210 10.74 37.61 6.82
CA GLY A 210 11.75 37.89 5.82
C GLY A 210 12.01 36.72 4.88
N SER A 211 11.19 36.63 3.82
CA SER A 211 11.56 36.21 2.47
C SER A 211 12.30 34.86 2.28
N VAL A 212 11.71 34.08 1.37
CA VAL A 212 12.21 32.87 0.72
C VAL A 212 11.98 31.60 1.55
N GLU A 213 11.03 30.80 1.05
CA GLU A 213 10.92 29.36 1.22
C GLU A 213 12.30 28.69 1.26
N GLY A 214 12.83 28.54 2.47
CA GLY A 214 13.89 27.62 2.79
C GLY A 214 13.28 26.31 3.29
N TYR A 215 12.35 25.73 2.54
CA TYR A 215 11.93 24.36 2.78
C TYR A 215 13.17 23.47 2.60
N PHE A 216 13.48 22.62 3.56
CA PHE A 216 14.41 21.53 3.32
C PHE A 216 13.86 20.73 2.14
N ALA A 217 14.64 20.58 1.07
CA ALA A 217 14.27 19.73 -0.06
C ALA A 217 14.02 18.31 0.49
N GLY A 218 12.75 17.88 0.52
CA GLY A 218 12.35 16.55 0.96
C GLY A 218 11.49 16.44 2.22
N GLU A 219 11.23 17.53 2.94
CA GLU A 219 10.36 17.49 4.14
C GLU A 219 8.93 17.04 3.81
N ARG A 220 8.41 17.49 2.66
CA ARG A 220 7.10 17.08 2.14
C ARG A 220 7.04 15.57 1.88
N GLU A 221 8.07 15.00 1.27
CA GLU A 221 8.11 13.55 0.98
C GLU A 221 8.15 12.70 2.25
N VAL A 222 8.84 13.16 3.30
CA VAL A 222 8.84 12.49 4.61
C VAL A 222 7.47 12.54 5.26
N LEU A 223 6.81 13.71 5.26
CA LEU A 223 5.44 13.86 5.77
C LEU A 223 4.43 13.01 4.98
N ASP A 224 4.59 12.93 3.65
CA ASP A 224 3.75 12.09 2.79
C ASP A 224 3.92 10.60 3.13
N SER A 225 5.15 10.17 3.41
CA SER A 225 5.45 8.80 3.83
C SER A 225 4.87 8.48 5.21
N LEU A 226 4.98 9.41 6.16
CA LEU A 226 4.36 9.31 7.48
C LEU A 226 2.83 9.25 7.40
N ASN A 227 2.20 10.06 6.54
CA ASN A 227 0.76 10.03 6.32
C ASN A 227 0.27 8.73 5.66
N ARG A 228 1.05 8.19 4.71
CA ARG A 228 0.79 6.87 4.12
C ARG A 228 0.85 5.78 5.18
N TRP A 229 1.90 5.77 6.00
CA TRP A 229 2.05 4.83 7.11
C TRP A 229 0.91 4.95 8.12
N LEU A 230 0.53 6.18 8.48
CA LEU A 230 -0.60 6.45 9.37
C LEU A 230 -1.89 5.86 8.80
N CYS A 231 -2.19 6.11 7.52
CA CYS A 231 -3.39 5.59 6.87
C CYS A 231 -3.42 4.05 6.89
N GLU A 232 -2.34 3.41 6.45
CA GLU A 232 -2.22 1.94 6.44
C GLU A 232 -2.40 1.36 7.84
N ARG A 233 -1.82 2.02 8.85
CA ARG A 233 -1.93 1.57 10.23
C ARG A 233 -3.35 1.74 10.77
N LEU A 234 -4.02 2.84 10.47
CA LEU A 234 -5.42 3.05 10.84
C LEU A 234 -6.35 2.04 10.15
N ALA A 235 -6.15 1.77 8.87
CA ALA A 235 -6.92 0.77 8.12
C ALA A 235 -6.74 -0.65 8.68
N GLN A 236 -5.54 -0.99 9.16
CA GLN A 236 -5.27 -2.27 9.82
C GLN A 236 -5.90 -2.37 11.22
N LEU A 237 -5.80 -1.29 12.02
CA LEU A 237 -6.29 -1.28 13.40
C LEU A 237 -7.81 -1.13 13.50
N VAL A 238 -8.42 -0.40 12.56
CA VAL A 238 -9.86 -0.18 12.49
C VAL A 238 -10.38 -0.43 11.06
N PRO A 239 -10.44 -1.70 10.60
CA PRO A 239 -10.89 -2.02 9.25
C PRO A 239 -12.32 -1.57 8.96
N ALA A 240 -13.16 -1.52 10.00
CA ALA A 240 -14.55 -1.06 9.90
C ALA A 240 -14.68 0.44 9.55
N SER A 241 -13.63 1.24 9.75
CA SER A 241 -13.66 2.68 9.40
C SER A 241 -13.66 2.91 7.89
N GLY A 242 -13.10 2.01 7.10
CA GLY A 242 -12.98 2.18 5.65
C GLY A 242 -12.17 3.41 5.24
N VAL A 243 -11.21 3.84 6.06
CA VAL A 243 -10.26 4.91 5.69
C VAL A 243 -9.37 4.47 4.54
N ASP A 244 -9.03 5.41 3.67
CA ASP A 244 -8.16 5.17 2.53
C ASP A 244 -7.20 6.32 2.25
N ILE A 245 -6.21 6.05 1.41
CA ILE A 245 -5.17 7.02 1.03
C ILE A 245 -5.68 7.83 -0.16
N VAL A 246 -5.52 9.14 -0.10
CA VAL A 246 -5.74 10.04 -1.23
C VAL A 246 -4.51 10.91 -1.45
N GLU A 247 -4.10 11.07 -2.71
CA GLU A 247 -3.03 11.97 -3.10
C GLU A 247 -3.63 13.22 -3.71
N LEU A 248 -3.29 14.37 -3.14
CA LEU A 248 -3.76 15.69 -3.57
C LEU A 248 -2.57 16.50 -4.10
N GLU A 249 -2.73 17.17 -5.24
CA GLU A 249 -1.62 17.86 -5.93
C GLU A 249 -0.93 18.91 -5.05
N ASP A 250 -1.69 19.75 -4.35
CA ASP A 250 -1.14 20.81 -3.50
C ASP A 250 -0.77 20.32 -2.09
N GLU A 251 -1.53 19.37 -1.54
CA GLU A 251 -1.45 18.97 -0.12
C GLU A 251 -0.60 17.72 0.16
N GLY A 252 -0.34 16.90 -0.86
CA GLY A 252 0.40 15.64 -0.72
C GLY A 252 -0.49 14.46 -0.34
N THR A 253 0.05 13.53 0.45
CA THR A 253 -0.64 12.31 0.86
C THR A 253 -1.50 12.57 2.10
N CYS A 254 -2.80 12.32 1.98
CA CYS A 254 -3.78 12.50 3.05
C CYS A 254 -4.56 11.22 3.35
N VAL A 255 -5.15 11.18 4.54
CA VAL A 255 -6.11 10.15 4.94
C VAL A 255 -7.51 10.64 4.59
N ARG A 256 -8.27 9.82 3.88
CA ARG A 256 -9.65 10.08 3.51
C ARG A 256 -10.58 9.13 4.26
N PHE A 257 -11.69 9.67 4.73
CA PHE A 257 -12.79 8.94 5.37
C PHE A 257 -14.07 9.30 4.63
N THR A 258 -14.64 8.32 3.91
CA THR A 258 -15.86 8.51 3.11
C THR A 258 -16.92 7.46 3.51
N PRO A 259 -17.57 7.62 4.67
CA PRO A 259 -18.56 6.65 5.17
C PRO A 259 -19.74 6.48 4.21
N LEU A 260 -20.05 7.47 3.36
CA LEU A 260 -21.10 7.33 2.36
C LEU A 260 -20.83 6.19 1.36
N MET A 261 -19.57 5.89 1.09
CA MET A 261 -19.19 4.81 0.16
C MET A 261 -18.84 3.50 0.88
N THR A 262 -18.41 3.57 2.14
CA THR A 262 -17.86 2.42 2.87
C THR A 262 -18.78 1.90 3.97
N ALA A 263 -19.54 2.76 4.66
CA ALA A 263 -20.26 2.38 5.88
C ALA A 263 -21.36 1.34 5.65
N ALA A 264 -22.02 1.38 4.49
CA ALA A 264 -23.04 0.38 4.16
C ALA A 264 -22.46 -1.02 3.91
N ALA A 265 -21.19 -1.12 3.47
CA ALA A 265 -20.52 -2.39 3.20
C ALA A 265 -19.75 -2.92 4.41
N LEU A 266 -19.17 -2.01 5.22
CA LEU A 266 -18.36 -2.33 6.40
C LEU A 266 -19.16 -2.29 7.71
N GLU A 267 -20.44 -1.92 7.64
CA GLU A 267 -21.35 -1.75 8.78
C GLU A 267 -20.85 -0.75 9.82
N THR A 268 -20.09 0.27 9.39
CA THR A 268 -19.43 1.26 10.24
C THR A 268 -20.42 1.96 11.19
N GLN A 269 -20.07 1.98 12.47
CA GLN A 269 -20.83 2.59 13.54
C GLN A 269 -20.06 3.76 14.19
N ARG A 270 -20.77 4.52 15.03
CA ARG A 270 -20.19 5.63 15.81
C ARG A 270 -19.05 5.18 16.73
N CYS A 271 -19.11 3.95 17.26
CA CYS A 271 -18.05 3.38 18.09
C CYS A 271 -16.76 3.11 17.29
N ASP A 272 -16.87 2.81 16.00
CA ASP A 272 -15.69 2.60 15.15
C ASP A 272 -14.99 3.93 14.87
N VAL A 273 -15.75 5.02 14.75
CA VAL A 273 -15.20 6.38 14.67
C VAL A 273 -14.51 6.76 15.98
N ASP A 274 -15.10 6.41 17.13
CA ASP A 274 -14.47 6.62 18.43
C ASP A 274 -13.14 5.87 18.55
N LEU A 275 -13.13 4.59 18.14
CA LEU A 275 -11.93 3.75 18.12
C LEU A 275 -10.88 4.28 17.13
N LEU A 276 -11.29 4.78 15.96
CA LEU A 276 -10.40 5.39 14.98
C LEU A 276 -9.66 6.59 15.59
N VAL A 277 -10.37 7.45 16.30
CA VAL A 277 -9.78 8.62 16.98
C VAL A 277 -8.89 8.20 18.15
N GLU A 278 -9.28 7.17 18.91
CA GLU A 278 -8.43 6.60 19.97
C GLU A 278 -7.09 6.12 19.40
N ARG A 279 -7.11 5.32 18.31
CA ARG A 279 -5.90 4.85 17.63
C ARG A 279 -5.10 5.99 17.02
N LEU A 280 -5.76 6.99 16.43
CA LEU A 280 -5.08 8.18 15.94
C LEU A 280 -4.34 8.91 17.06
N THR A 281 -4.96 9.05 18.23
CA THR A 281 -4.36 9.70 19.41
C THR A 281 -3.16 8.93 19.95
N GLU A 282 -3.15 7.59 19.85
CA GLU A 282 -1.99 6.75 20.20
C GLU A 282 -0.85 6.87 19.18
N LEU A 283 -1.16 7.01 17.89
CA LEU A 283 -0.16 7.05 16.80
C LEU A 283 0.49 8.42 16.61
N VAL A 284 -0.23 9.52 16.89
CA VAL A 284 0.29 10.89 16.74
C VAL A 284 1.58 11.14 17.53
N PRO A 285 1.71 10.73 18.82
CA PRO A 285 2.97 10.82 19.55
C PRO A 285 4.11 10.07 18.87
N VAL A 286 3.85 8.87 18.32
CA VAL A 286 4.85 8.07 17.61
C VAL A 286 5.36 8.80 16.36
N LEU A 287 4.45 9.43 15.59
CA LEU A 287 4.81 10.25 14.43
C LEU A 287 5.68 11.46 14.82
N ASN A 288 5.25 12.22 15.84
CA ASN A 288 5.99 13.38 16.35
C ASN A 288 7.39 12.99 16.86
N CYS A 289 7.49 11.88 17.60
CA CYS A 289 8.75 11.38 18.12
C CYS A 289 9.68 10.91 17.02
N THR A 290 9.16 10.13 16.07
CA THR A 290 9.93 9.66 14.92
C THR A 290 10.51 10.86 14.16
N LEU A 291 9.68 11.85 13.82
CA LEU A 291 10.13 13.03 13.09
C LEU A 291 11.24 13.79 13.85
N ARG A 292 11.07 14.02 15.16
CA ARG A 292 12.08 14.68 16.01
C ARG A 292 13.40 13.89 16.05
N LEU A 293 13.33 12.57 16.23
CA LEU A 293 14.49 11.70 16.42
C LEU A 293 15.23 11.36 15.11
N ARG A 294 14.62 11.61 13.93
CA ARG A 294 15.29 11.37 12.62
C ARG A 294 16.59 12.16 12.47
N LEU A 295 16.63 13.41 12.92
CA LEU A 295 17.85 14.24 12.86
C LEU A 295 18.91 13.73 13.84
N ASP A 296 18.52 13.46 15.08
CA ASP A 296 19.41 12.90 16.11
C ASP A 296 20.02 11.56 15.61
N PHE A 297 19.19 10.71 15.01
CA PHE A 297 19.59 9.42 14.45
C PHE A 297 20.61 9.59 13.32
N ARG A 298 20.34 10.51 12.38
CA ARG A 298 21.26 10.83 11.29
C ARG A 298 22.61 11.31 11.81
N GLU A 299 22.62 12.25 12.77
CA GLU A 299 23.85 12.77 13.35
C GLU A 299 24.65 11.70 14.10
N GLU A 300 23.98 10.82 14.84
CA GLU A 300 24.64 9.75 15.58
C GLU A 300 25.25 8.71 14.65
N VAL A 301 24.55 8.32 13.57
CA VAL A 301 25.11 7.41 12.56
C VAL A 301 26.40 7.97 11.96
N TYR A 302 26.46 9.28 11.67
CA TYR A 302 27.69 9.91 11.15
C TYR A 302 28.86 9.93 12.13
N ARG A 303 28.64 9.78 13.44
CA ARG A 303 29.72 9.65 14.42
C ARG A 303 30.40 8.28 14.34
N HIS A 304 29.71 7.27 13.80
CA HIS A 304 30.24 5.93 13.67
C HIS A 304 30.87 5.69 12.30
N SER A 305 32.20 5.56 12.27
CA SER A 305 32.95 5.19 11.04
C SER A 305 32.59 3.84 10.41
N ALA A 306 31.90 2.96 11.13
CA ALA A 306 31.49 1.63 10.64
C ALA A 306 30.06 1.63 10.06
N LEU A 307 29.34 2.74 10.14
CA LEU A 307 27.98 2.87 9.66
C LEU A 307 27.89 3.98 8.61
N SER A 308 27.02 3.79 7.64
CA SER A 308 26.69 4.74 6.59
C SER A 308 25.19 5.02 6.63
N TYR A 309 24.82 6.30 6.73
CA TYR A 309 23.42 6.72 6.70
C TYR A 309 22.93 6.80 5.26
N ILE A 310 21.75 6.24 5.00
CA ILE A 310 21.13 6.24 3.68
C ILE A 310 19.84 7.04 3.75
N GLU A 311 19.79 8.10 2.95
CA GLU A 311 18.65 9.00 2.90
C GLU A 311 17.60 8.43 1.95
N ASP A 312 16.58 7.80 2.54
CA ASP A 312 15.36 7.40 1.85
C ASP A 312 14.18 8.21 2.41
N LEU A 313 13.70 9.17 1.60
CA LEU A 313 12.59 10.05 1.95
C LEU A 313 11.23 9.35 1.86
N SER A 314 11.16 8.19 1.19
CA SER A 314 9.95 7.37 1.10
C SER A 314 9.73 6.50 2.35
N TRP A 315 10.73 6.41 3.23
CA TRP A 315 10.66 5.61 4.44
C TRP A 315 10.07 6.41 5.62
N PRO A 316 8.99 5.93 6.26
CA PRO A 316 8.32 6.64 7.37
C PRO A 316 9.07 6.58 8.71
N GLY A 317 9.99 5.63 8.91
CA GLY A 317 10.66 5.40 10.21
C GLY A 317 11.81 6.36 10.52
N LEU A 318 12.76 5.94 11.38
CA LEU A 318 13.95 6.75 11.72
C LEU A 318 14.92 6.94 10.53
N GLY A 319 15.02 5.96 9.65
CA GLY A 319 15.88 6.01 8.48
C GLY A 319 16.50 4.66 8.14
N ALA A 320 17.47 4.67 7.23
CA ALA A 320 18.18 3.48 6.80
C ALA A 320 19.67 3.60 7.13
N VAL A 321 20.26 2.47 7.54
CA VAL A 321 21.69 2.33 7.82
C VAL A 321 22.30 1.16 7.09
N ARG A 322 23.55 1.32 6.68
CA ARG A 322 24.38 0.26 6.11
C ARG A 322 25.62 0.10 6.96
N TYR A 323 25.92 -1.14 7.35
CA TYR A 323 27.20 -1.46 7.96
C TYR A 323 28.29 -1.52 6.88
N GLU A 324 29.40 -0.79 7.09
CA GLU A 324 30.56 -0.80 6.22
C GLU A 324 31.73 -1.56 6.89
N PRO A 325 32.11 -2.75 6.38
CA PRO A 325 33.21 -3.54 6.93
C PRO A 325 34.55 -2.87 6.63
N ARG A 326 35.55 -3.08 7.51
CA ARG A 326 36.86 -2.37 7.46
C ARG A 326 37.86 -2.99 6.47
N ILE A 327 37.39 -3.60 5.39
CA ILE A 327 38.25 -4.38 4.49
C ILE A 327 38.76 -3.51 3.35
N GLU A 328 40.07 -3.20 3.36
CA GLU A 328 40.74 -2.39 2.33
C GLU A 328 41.11 -3.18 1.05
N GLU A 329 40.99 -4.51 1.02
CA GLU A 329 41.60 -5.38 -0.02
C GLU A 329 40.61 -6.33 -0.75
N LEU A 330 39.39 -5.88 -1.08
CA LEU A 330 38.43 -6.68 -1.87
C LEU A 330 38.01 -5.97 -3.16
N ASN A 331 37.81 -6.75 -4.23
CA ASN A 331 37.13 -6.29 -5.45
C ASN A 331 35.71 -5.80 -5.09
N ASP A 332 35.22 -4.73 -5.73
CA ASP A 332 33.92 -4.13 -5.44
C ASP A 332 32.76 -5.14 -5.36
N SER A 333 32.72 -6.11 -6.30
CA SER A 333 31.73 -7.20 -6.32
C SER A 333 31.74 -8.11 -5.09
N LYS A 334 32.91 -8.38 -4.50
CA LYS A 334 33.02 -9.22 -3.30
C LYS A 334 32.69 -8.43 -2.04
N ARG A 335 33.11 -7.16 -2.00
CA ARG A 335 32.75 -6.24 -0.93
C ARG A 335 31.23 -6.10 -0.80
N GLN A 336 30.52 -5.96 -1.92
CA GLN A 336 29.06 -5.88 -1.91
C GLN A 336 28.41 -7.15 -1.32
N LEU A 337 28.84 -8.34 -1.75
CA LEU A 337 28.30 -9.61 -1.24
C LEU A 337 28.55 -9.81 0.26
N GLU A 338 29.70 -9.33 0.77
CA GLU A 338 29.99 -9.37 2.20
C GLU A 338 29.13 -8.37 2.99
N VAL A 339 28.92 -7.16 2.46
CA VAL A 339 28.01 -6.17 3.05
C VAL A 339 26.58 -6.71 3.11
N GLU A 340 26.08 -7.30 2.02
CA GLU A 340 24.78 -7.98 1.96
C GLU A 340 24.67 -9.08 3.03
N LYS A 341 25.69 -9.94 3.13
CA LYS A 341 25.73 -11.02 4.11
C LYS A 341 25.71 -10.48 5.55
N ILE A 342 26.55 -9.49 5.86
CA ILE A 342 26.62 -8.92 7.22
C ILE A 342 25.31 -8.22 7.56
N ASN A 343 24.76 -7.40 6.67
CA ASN A 343 23.51 -6.67 6.91
C ASN A 343 22.31 -7.62 7.03
N SER A 344 22.28 -8.71 6.27
CA SER A 344 21.22 -9.73 6.41
C SER A 344 21.30 -10.47 7.75
N GLU A 345 22.49 -10.85 8.23
CA GLU A 345 22.66 -11.47 9.54
C GLU A 345 22.38 -10.47 10.68
N LEU A 346 22.76 -9.20 10.49
CA LEU A 346 22.51 -8.12 11.44
C LEU A 346 21.02 -7.86 11.58
N LEU A 347 20.27 -7.85 10.48
CA LEU A 347 18.82 -7.72 10.51
C LEU A 347 18.14 -8.85 11.30
N VAL A 348 18.59 -10.10 11.11
CA VAL A 348 18.05 -11.24 11.87
C VAL A 348 18.32 -11.08 13.36
N LYS A 349 19.55 -10.71 13.74
CA LYS A 349 19.89 -10.49 15.17
C LYS A 349 19.16 -9.31 15.78
N LEU A 350 18.94 -8.23 15.03
CA LEU A 350 18.15 -7.09 15.48
C LEU A 350 16.66 -7.44 15.64
N GLY A 351 16.12 -8.29 14.77
CA GLY A 351 14.74 -8.78 14.89
C GLY A 351 14.52 -9.76 16.04
N ASP A 352 15.55 -10.50 16.45
CA ASP A 352 15.50 -11.40 17.62
C ASP A 352 15.59 -10.64 18.95
N LEU A 353 16.09 -9.40 18.95
CA LEU A 353 16.06 -8.51 20.10
C LEU A 353 14.63 -7.97 20.22
N ASP A 354 13.97 -8.25 21.33
CA ASP A 354 12.60 -7.85 21.67
C ASP A 354 12.51 -6.33 21.92
N ALA A 355 12.93 -5.54 20.93
CA ALA A 355 12.80 -4.10 20.89
C ALA A 355 11.46 -3.79 20.22
N ASP A 356 10.72 -2.82 20.75
CA ASP A 356 9.48 -2.29 20.16
C ASP A 356 9.69 -1.64 18.76
N LEU A 357 10.90 -1.73 18.21
CA LEU A 357 11.35 -1.19 16.95
C LEU A 357 11.30 -2.26 15.84
N ILE A 358 10.67 -1.91 14.73
CA ILE A 358 10.59 -2.80 13.57
C ILE A 358 11.82 -2.56 12.68
N PHE A 359 12.56 -3.61 12.37
CA PHE A 359 13.66 -3.58 11.39
C PHE A 359 13.25 -4.30 10.11
N SER A 360 13.62 -3.74 8.94
CA SER A 360 13.31 -4.37 7.65
C SER A 360 14.43 -4.16 6.63
N THR A 361 14.42 -4.93 5.55
CA THR A 361 15.29 -4.74 4.38
C THR A 361 14.80 -3.62 3.44
N GLY A 362 13.71 -2.91 3.80
CA GLY A 362 13.05 -1.95 2.91
C GLY A 362 12.22 -2.61 1.81
N LEU A 363 11.83 -1.82 0.81
CA LEU A 363 11.07 -2.30 -0.35
C LEU A 363 11.93 -3.24 -1.21
N GLU A 364 11.37 -4.41 -1.59
CA GLU A 364 12.07 -5.45 -2.38
C GLU A 364 12.66 -4.96 -3.73
N PHE A 365 12.24 -3.78 -4.19
CA PHE A 365 12.62 -3.17 -5.47
C PHE A 365 13.43 -1.85 -5.35
N GLY A 366 14.03 -1.58 -4.19
CA GLY A 366 14.91 -0.41 -4.01
C GLY A 366 16.25 -0.53 -4.77
N PRO A 367 16.87 0.61 -5.18
CA PRO A 367 18.18 0.62 -5.83
C PRO A 367 19.31 0.15 -4.88
N GLU A 368 19.09 0.25 -3.58
CA GLU A 368 20.06 -0.07 -2.54
C GLU A 368 19.66 -1.33 -1.78
N LYS A 369 19.94 -2.48 -2.39
CA LYS A 369 20.02 -3.76 -1.68
C LYS A 369 21.17 -3.61 -0.68
N ASP A 370 21.01 -4.10 0.55
CA ASP A 370 22.01 -4.10 1.64
C ASP A 370 21.87 -2.96 2.67
N CYS A 371 20.65 -2.54 2.98
CA CYS A 371 20.38 -1.52 4.00
C CYS A 371 19.40 -2.06 5.04
N ILE A 372 19.54 -1.60 6.28
CA ILE A 372 18.64 -1.91 7.39
C ILE A 372 17.79 -0.68 7.62
N PHE A 373 16.51 -0.80 7.34
CA PHE A 373 15.51 0.23 7.56
C PHE A 373 14.95 0.09 8.97
N ILE A 374 15.01 1.19 9.72
CA ILE A 374 14.60 1.27 11.11
C ILE A 374 13.25 1.97 11.17
N GLY A 375 12.27 1.29 11.75
CA GLY A 375 10.88 1.70 11.82
C GLY A 375 10.62 2.90 12.73
N MET A 376 9.36 2.99 13.16
CA MET A 376 8.88 4.10 13.98
C MET A 376 9.50 4.10 15.38
N ALA A 377 9.74 5.29 15.92
CA ALA A 377 10.32 5.47 17.24
C ALA A 377 9.30 6.03 18.25
N THR A 378 9.44 5.58 19.49
CA THR A 378 8.69 6.05 20.66
C THR A 378 9.54 6.98 21.52
N GLU A 379 8.95 7.66 22.51
CA GLU A 379 9.66 8.60 23.39
C GLU A 379 10.80 7.97 24.19
N ASP A 380 10.66 6.69 24.54
CA ASP A 380 11.59 5.96 25.40
C ASP A 380 12.87 5.50 24.67
N LEU A 381 12.94 5.72 23.35
CA LEU A 381 14.07 5.26 22.54
C LEU A 381 15.30 6.15 22.72
N ASP A 382 16.38 5.58 23.25
CA ASP A 382 17.70 6.19 23.20
C ASP A 382 18.38 5.89 21.85
N VAL A 383 18.41 6.92 21.01
CA VAL A 383 19.01 6.87 19.67
C VAL A 383 20.51 6.54 19.74
N ALA A 384 21.24 7.02 20.75
CA ALA A 384 22.67 6.76 20.88
C ALA A 384 22.93 5.31 21.21
N GLU A 385 22.21 4.76 22.19
CA GLU A 385 22.32 3.34 22.54
C GLU A 385 21.92 2.43 21.37
N LEU A 386 20.90 2.80 20.59
CA LEU A 386 20.49 2.07 19.39
C LEU A 386 21.61 2.02 18.34
N VAL A 387 22.19 3.16 17.99
CA VAL A 387 23.25 3.23 16.98
C VAL A 387 24.51 2.51 17.45
N ASP A 388 24.87 2.66 18.73
CA ASP A 388 25.97 1.92 19.36
C ASP A 388 25.75 0.40 19.30
N MET A 389 24.53 -0.05 19.58
CA MET A 389 24.13 -1.46 19.52
C MET A 389 24.24 -2.01 18.10
N ILE A 390 23.71 -1.29 17.10
CA ILE A 390 23.81 -1.68 15.68
C ILE A 390 25.29 -1.78 15.28
N ALA A 391 26.11 -0.80 15.64
CA ALA A 391 27.53 -0.80 15.33
C ALA A 391 28.29 -1.93 16.05
N ALA A 392 27.93 -2.26 17.30
CA ALA A 392 28.53 -3.35 18.06
C ALA A 392 28.18 -4.73 17.49
N LEU A 393 26.89 -4.96 17.21
CA LEU A 393 26.43 -6.21 16.58
C LEU A 393 27.05 -6.41 15.20
N GLY A 394 27.17 -5.34 14.39
CA GLY A 394 27.84 -5.39 13.10
C GLY A 394 29.31 -5.80 13.22
N ARG A 395 30.04 -5.24 14.20
CA ARG A 395 31.44 -5.63 14.49
C ARG A 395 31.54 -7.08 14.93
N ASP A 396 30.63 -7.54 15.79
CA ASP A 396 30.63 -8.93 16.26
C ASP A 396 30.37 -9.91 15.11
N ILE A 397 29.47 -9.56 14.17
CA ILE A 397 29.23 -10.36 12.96
C ILE A 397 30.46 -10.37 12.06
N GLU A 398 31.08 -9.22 11.82
CA GLU A 398 32.30 -9.10 11.01
C GLU A 398 33.45 -9.92 11.61
N GLU A 399 33.70 -9.82 12.93
CA GLU A 399 34.74 -10.56 13.62
C GLU A 399 34.49 -12.08 13.60
N ASN A 400 33.25 -12.51 13.85
CA ASN A 400 32.87 -13.92 13.77
C ASN A 400 32.99 -14.46 12.34
N GLY A 401 32.61 -13.66 11.33
CA GLY A 401 32.79 -13.99 9.92
C GLY A 401 34.26 -14.20 9.57
N ARG A 402 35.14 -13.28 10.00
CA ARG A 402 36.59 -13.38 9.80
C ARG A 402 37.20 -14.59 10.53
N LEU A 403 36.74 -14.90 11.74
CA LEU A 403 37.20 -16.08 12.47
C LEU A 403 36.83 -17.37 11.74
N LEU A 404 35.60 -17.47 11.23
CA LEU A 404 35.15 -18.61 10.44
C LEU A 404 35.94 -18.75 9.13
N GLU A 405 36.26 -17.65 8.46
CA GLU A 405 37.08 -17.68 7.25
C GLU A 405 38.52 -18.14 7.53
N ASN A 406 39.14 -17.61 8.59
CA ASN A 406 40.46 -18.06 9.05
C ASN A 406 40.47 -19.56 9.39
N MET A 407 39.46 -20.04 10.12
CA MET A 407 39.31 -21.46 10.43
C MET A 407 39.11 -22.30 9.16
N THR A 408 38.30 -21.81 8.22
CA THR A 408 38.07 -22.49 6.94
C THR A 408 39.36 -22.58 6.12
N GLU A 409 40.17 -21.52 6.10
CA GLU A 409 41.46 -21.53 5.40
C GLU A 409 42.45 -22.51 6.05
N VAL A 410 42.52 -22.51 7.39
CA VAL A 410 43.35 -23.44 8.16
C VAL A 410 42.91 -24.89 7.94
N VAL A 411 41.60 -25.17 7.95
CA VAL A 411 41.05 -26.50 7.65
C VAL A 411 41.36 -26.90 6.21
N ARG A 412 41.20 -25.98 5.24
CA ARG A 412 41.51 -26.24 3.83
C ARG A 412 42.99 -26.58 3.64
N LYS A 413 43.90 -25.82 4.28
CA LYS A 413 45.35 -26.12 4.27
C LYS A 413 45.64 -27.45 4.95
N GLY A 414 45.00 -27.72 6.09
CA GLY A 414 45.13 -28.98 6.82
C GLY A 414 44.67 -30.20 6.00
N ILE A 415 43.58 -30.08 5.23
CA ILE A 415 43.12 -31.13 4.32
C ILE A 415 44.14 -31.36 3.20
N GLN A 416 44.64 -30.29 2.57
CA GLN A 416 45.64 -30.40 1.50
C GLN A 416 46.96 -31.02 2.00
N GLU A 417 47.42 -30.62 3.18
CA GLU A 417 48.62 -31.18 3.79
C GLU A 417 48.41 -32.64 4.21
N ALA A 418 47.23 -32.99 4.73
CA ALA A 418 46.87 -34.37 5.03
C ALA A 418 46.85 -35.24 3.77
N GLU A 419 46.25 -34.75 2.67
CA GLU A 419 46.23 -35.45 1.38
C GLU A 419 47.64 -35.66 0.82
N LEU A 420 48.50 -34.63 0.87
CA LEU A 420 49.88 -34.72 0.41
C LEU A 420 50.66 -35.75 1.23
N GLN A 421 50.55 -35.69 2.56
CA GLN A 421 51.24 -36.63 3.44
C GLN A 421 50.72 -38.06 3.27
N LEU A 422 49.41 -38.25 3.05
CA LEU A 422 48.84 -39.56 2.72
C LEU A 422 49.33 -40.08 1.37
N GLN A 423 49.46 -39.22 0.35
CA GLN A 423 50.03 -39.60 -0.94
C GLN A 423 51.50 -40.00 -0.81
N LYS A 424 52.29 -39.26 -0.02
CA LYS A 424 53.69 -39.58 0.25
C LYS A 424 53.82 -40.91 1.01
N ASP A 425 53.05 -41.10 2.07
CA ASP A 425 53.05 -42.35 2.84
C ASP A 425 52.60 -43.53 1.94
N ASN A 426 51.70 -43.31 0.97
CA ASN A 426 51.30 -44.31 -0.01
C ASN A 426 52.45 -44.62 -1.01
N GLN A 427 53.19 -43.61 -1.47
CA GLN A 427 54.39 -43.82 -2.31
C GLN A 427 55.50 -44.54 -1.55
N ASP A 428 55.72 -44.20 -0.29
CA ASP A 428 56.68 -44.89 0.58
C ASP A 428 56.26 -46.35 0.80
N LYS A 429 54.96 -46.62 1.01
CA LYS A 429 54.42 -48.00 1.02
C LYS A 429 54.71 -48.72 -0.30
N LEU A 430 54.51 -48.08 -1.46
CA LEU A 430 54.83 -48.68 -2.75
C LEU A 430 56.34 -48.97 -2.91
N MET A 431 57.20 -48.10 -2.37
CA MET A 431 58.65 -48.31 -2.34
C MET A 431 59.05 -49.45 -1.39
N GLU A 432 58.46 -49.52 -0.20
CA GLU A 432 58.68 -50.59 0.78
C GLU A 432 58.16 -51.95 0.30
N GLU A 433 57.01 -51.97 -0.38
CA GLU A 433 56.42 -53.19 -0.97
C GLU A 433 57.24 -53.71 -2.16
N GLY A 434 58.05 -52.84 -2.79
CA GLY A 434 58.87 -53.15 -3.94
C GLY A 434 58.03 -53.46 -5.19
N VAL A 435 58.45 -52.95 -6.35
CA VAL A 435 57.74 -53.09 -7.65
C VAL A 435 57.39 -54.56 -8.00
N LEU A 436 58.12 -55.53 -7.45
CA LEU A 436 57.94 -56.97 -7.71
C LEU A 436 56.64 -57.57 -7.15
N ARG A 437 56.00 -56.98 -6.12
CA ARG A 437 54.73 -57.50 -5.56
C ARG A 437 53.49 -57.08 -6.34
N GLN A 438 53.56 -56.06 -7.18
CA GLN A 438 52.42 -55.61 -8.00
C GLN A 438 52.35 -56.27 -9.38
N ILE A 439 53.35 -57.09 -9.74
CA ILE A 439 53.31 -57.88 -10.96
C ILE A 439 52.32 -59.04 -10.73
N PRO A 440 51.25 -59.18 -11.53
CA PRO A 440 50.12 -60.08 -11.27
C PRO A 440 50.50 -61.56 -11.15
N LEU A 441 51.68 -61.96 -11.65
CA LEU A 441 52.18 -63.33 -11.60
C LEU A 441 53.10 -63.62 -10.39
N VAL A 442 53.79 -62.61 -9.84
CA VAL A 442 54.78 -62.80 -8.76
C VAL A 442 54.26 -62.30 -7.41
N GLY A 443 53.30 -61.36 -7.43
CA GLY A 443 52.65 -60.82 -6.23
C GLY A 443 51.83 -61.84 -5.43
N SER A 444 51.15 -62.77 -6.11
CA SER A 444 50.28 -63.76 -5.47
C SER A 444 51.04 -64.76 -4.60
N VAL A 445 52.24 -65.17 -5.03
CA VAL A 445 53.07 -66.13 -4.28
C VAL A 445 53.74 -65.46 -3.08
N LEU A 446 54.20 -64.21 -3.22
CA LEU A 446 54.84 -63.46 -2.14
C LEU A 446 53.85 -63.01 -1.04
N ASN A 447 52.61 -62.66 -1.40
CA ASN A 447 51.57 -62.33 -0.41
C ASN A 447 51.12 -63.55 0.41
N TRP A 448 51.20 -64.77 -0.14
CA TRP A 448 50.86 -65.99 0.58
C TRP A 448 51.91 -66.35 1.65
N PHE A 449 53.20 -66.11 1.39
CA PHE A 449 54.28 -66.40 2.33
C PHE A 449 54.50 -65.30 3.40
N SER A 450 53.96 -64.09 3.22
CA SER A 450 53.96 -63.04 4.25
C SER A 450 52.72 -62.13 4.16
N PRO A 451 51.65 -62.40 4.92
CA PRO A 451 50.49 -61.50 4.97
C PRO A 451 50.87 -60.19 5.68
N PHE A 452 50.74 -59.07 4.98
CA PHE A 452 50.93 -57.75 5.57
C PHE A 452 49.66 -57.31 6.30
N GLN A 453 49.80 -56.89 7.56
CA GLN A 453 48.74 -56.18 8.25
C GLN A 453 48.75 -54.73 7.75
N SER A 454 47.93 -54.42 6.75
CA SER A 454 47.77 -53.04 6.30
C SER A 454 47.00 -52.26 7.38
N THR A 455 47.71 -51.55 8.25
CA THR A 455 47.07 -50.50 9.03
C THR A 455 46.76 -49.34 8.08
N VAL A 456 45.48 -48.97 8.01
CA VAL A 456 45.05 -47.77 7.28
C VAL A 456 45.60 -46.59 8.07
N LYS A 457 46.65 -45.95 7.56
CA LYS A 457 47.21 -44.73 8.13
C LYS A 457 46.20 -43.62 7.84
N GLY A 458 45.51 -43.13 8.85
CA GLY A 458 44.67 -41.95 8.76
C GLY A 458 45.34 -40.77 9.45
N ARG A 459 44.83 -39.56 9.18
CA ARG A 459 45.23 -38.33 9.86
C ARG A 459 43.98 -37.71 10.48
N THR A 460 44.13 -37.15 11.67
CA THR A 460 43.10 -36.34 12.31
C THR A 460 43.61 -34.92 12.45
N PHE A 461 42.79 -33.94 12.11
CA PHE A 461 43.16 -32.54 12.23
C PHE A 461 42.66 -31.98 13.55
N ASN A 462 43.57 -31.43 14.36
CA ASN A 462 43.22 -30.81 15.62
C ASN A 462 43.02 -29.30 15.41
N LEU A 463 41.76 -28.87 15.41
CA LEU A 463 41.39 -27.46 15.20
C LEU A 463 41.98 -26.50 16.24
N ALA A 464 42.20 -26.95 17.48
CA ALA A 464 42.74 -26.09 18.54
C ALA A 464 44.27 -25.95 18.49
N ALA A 465 44.97 -27.01 18.08
CA ALA A 465 46.43 -27.02 17.96
C ALA A 465 46.93 -26.60 16.58
N GLY A 466 46.05 -26.59 15.56
CA GLY A 466 46.42 -26.34 14.17
C GLY A 466 47.33 -27.41 13.56
N SER A 467 47.38 -28.61 14.17
CA SER A 467 48.31 -29.68 13.80
C SER A 467 47.59 -30.92 13.27
N LEU A 468 48.26 -31.63 12.37
CA LEU A 468 47.84 -32.94 11.87
C LEU A 468 48.45 -34.06 12.72
N ASP A 469 47.59 -34.79 13.42
CA ASP A 469 48.00 -35.92 14.24
C ASP A 469 47.72 -37.25 13.51
N SER A 470 48.56 -38.26 13.77
CA SER A 470 48.34 -39.62 13.24
C SER A 470 47.15 -40.26 13.95
N THR A 471 46.29 -40.98 13.22
CA THR A 471 45.19 -41.76 13.82
C THR A 471 45.63 -43.13 14.33
N GLU A 472 46.88 -43.54 14.06
CA GLU A 472 47.45 -44.81 14.55
C GLU A 472 47.32 -45.02 16.07
N PRO A 473 47.60 -44.05 16.97
CA PRO A 473 47.34 -44.19 18.41
C PRO A 473 45.86 -44.42 18.74
N THR A 474 44.94 -43.76 18.03
CA THR A 474 43.49 -43.91 18.24
C THR A 474 43.01 -45.32 17.86
N TYR A 475 43.48 -45.86 16.74
CA TYR A 475 43.11 -47.22 16.30
C TYR A 475 43.83 -48.31 17.11
N SER A 476 45.10 -48.10 17.48
CA SER A 476 45.87 -49.07 18.27
C SER A 476 45.37 -49.17 19.72
N MET A 477 44.94 -48.07 20.33
CA MET A 477 44.33 -48.10 21.66
C MET A 477 42.99 -48.85 21.64
N LYS A 478 42.16 -48.61 20.62
CA LYS A 478 40.87 -49.31 20.42
C LYS A 478 41.02 -50.80 20.09
N ALA A 479 42.14 -51.20 19.48
CA ALA A 479 42.46 -52.61 19.23
C ALA A 479 42.94 -53.35 20.49
N GLN A 480 43.43 -52.64 21.52
CA GLN A 480 43.84 -53.23 22.80
C GLN A 480 42.71 -53.28 23.84
N THR A 481 41.71 -52.40 23.77
CA THR A 481 40.47 -52.48 24.56
C THR A 481 39.39 -53.23 23.78
N GLY A 482 39.46 -54.56 23.80
CA GLY A 482 38.31 -55.40 23.48
C GLY A 482 37.20 -55.21 24.52
N GLY A 483 36.10 -54.55 24.15
CA GLY A 483 34.82 -54.58 24.88
C GLY A 483 34.36 -53.25 25.49
N LEU A 484 33.20 -52.79 25.01
CA LEU A 484 32.32 -51.71 25.49
C LEU A 484 32.91 -50.29 25.63
N ALA A 485 32.60 -49.43 24.64
CA ALA A 485 32.01 -48.10 24.85
C ALA A 485 31.73 -47.43 23.49
N SER A 486 30.47 -47.07 23.24
CA SER A 486 30.05 -46.15 22.18
C SER A 486 30.55 -44.72 22.47
N PRO A 487 30.97 -43.93 21.46
CA PRO A 487 31.22 -42.52 21.70
C PRO A 487 29.90 -41.75 21.87
N GLU A 488 29.74 -41.13 23.03
CA GLU A 488 28.69 -40.15 23.34
C GLU A 488 28.91 -38.87 22.53
N THR A 489 27.80 -38.31 22.04
CA THR A 489 27.67 -36.95 21.50
C THR A 489 28.08 -35.92 22.59
N PRO A 490 28.82 -34.85 22.28
CA PRO A 490 29.25 -33.89 23.30
C PRO A 490 28.08 -33.03 23.78
N THR A 491 27.62 -33.29 25.00
CA THR A 491 26.74 -32.38 25.76
C THR A 491 27.57 -31.24 26.34
N SER A 492 27.20 -30.00 26.03
CA SER A 492 27.80 -28.79 26.59
C SER A 492 27.61 -28.75 28.11
N SER A 493 28.70 -28.71 28.89
CA SER A 493 28.64 -28.31 30.30
C SER A 493 29.63 -27.18 30.57
N ALA A 494 29.10 -25.96 30.61
CA ALA A 494 29.76 -24.80 31.17
C ALA A 494 30.05 -25.03 32.66
N LYS A 495 31.30 -24.83 33.09
CA LYS A 495 31.64 -24.64 34.50
C LYS A 495 31.99 -23.17 34.74
N ARG A 496 31.05 -22.44 35.34
CA ARG A 496 31.31 -21.20 36.08
C ARG A 496 32.09 -21.52 37.37
N LEU A 497 33.05 -20.67 37.69
CA LEU A 497 33.74 -20.61 38.99
C LEU A 497 32.95 -19.75 40.01
N PRO A 498 33.21 -19.88 41.32
CA PRO A 498 32.22 -19.68 42.37
C PRO A 498 32.30 -18.33 43.10
N GLY A 499 31.15 -17.84 43.59
CA GLY A 499 31.08 -16.88 44.70
C GLY A 499 29.81 -16.03 44.78
N GLN A 500 28.91 -16.38 45.72
CA GLN A 500 27.90 -15.52 46.39
C GLN A 500 26.69 -15.05 45.53
N ARG A 501 25.41 -15.10 45.95
CA ARG A 501 24.71 -15.38 47.22
C ARG A 501 23.25 -15.82 46.94
N LEU A 502 22.76 -16.70 47.81
CA LEU A 502 21.39 -16.88 48.33
C LEU A 502 20.23 -16.03 47.75
N PHE A 503 19.16 -16.69 47.32
CA PHE A 503 17.84 -16.67 48.00
C PHE A 503 17.01 -17.91 47.61
N ARG A 504 16.32 -18.47 48.61
CA ARG A 504 15.51 -19.70 48.60
C ARG A 504 14.02 -19.31 48.58
N ARG A 505 13.19 -20.04 47.84
CA ARG A 505 11.85 -20.42 48.31
C ARG A 505 11.38 -21.73 47.67
N GLU A 506 10.89 -22.62 48.53
CA GLU A 506 10.33 -23.94 48.25
C GLU A 506 8.83 -23.87 47.90
N GLY A 507 8.31 -24.90 47.20
CA GLY A 507 6.88 -25.18 47.10
C GLY A 507 6.51 -26.28 46.11
N ALA A 508 6.23 -27.48 46.66
CA ALA A 508 5.67 -28.73 46.12
C ALA A 508 4.65 -28.66 44.94
N GLY A 509 4.41 -29.70 44.12
CA GLY A 509 4.86 -31.10 44.09
C GLY A 509 4.05 -31.96 43.09
N GLY A 510 4.56 -33.16 42.78
CA GLY A 510 3.91 -34.30 42.07
C GLY A 510 3.85 -34.18 40.54
N SER A 511 4.06 -35.20 39.69
CA SER A 511 4.29 -36.65 39.80
C SER A 511 4.76 -37.13 38.40
N ASP A 512 5.66 -38.12 38.35
CA ASP A 512 5.85 -39.19 37.33
C ASP A 512 5.76 -38.90 35.82
N SER A 513 6.49 -39.53 34.90
CA SER A 513 7.68 -40.39 34.81
C SER A 513 7.83 -40.73 33.31
N HIS A 514 9.07 -40.97 32.85
CA HIS A 514 9.51 -41.63 31.58
C HIS A 514 9.48 -40.78 30.27
N SER A 515 10.62 -40.45 29.63
CA SER A 515 11.57 -41.29 28.85
C SER A 515 10.93 -41.81 27.55
N GLU A 516 11.46 -41.77 26.30
CA GLU A 516 12.81 -41.78 25.71
C GLU A 516 12.65 -41.59 24.15
N THR A 517 13.42 -40.73 23.45
CA THR A 517 14.59 -40.98 22.56
C THR A 517 14.40 -41.02 21.03
N SER A 518 15.31 -40.29 20.37
CA SER A 518 16.10 -40.58 19.15
C SER A 518 15.49 -40.58 17.73
N SER A 519 15.82 -39.50 17.00
CA SER A 519 16.68 -39.41 15.80
C SER A 519 17.04 -40.66 14.96
N VAL A 520 16.59 -40.61 13.69
CA VAL A 520 17.24 -40.92 12.38
C VAL A 520 17.64 -42.35 11.99
N GLY A 521 17.07 -42.82 10.85
CA GLY A 521 17.91 -43.36 9.76
C GLY A 521 17.40 -44.54 8.90
N GLN A 522 16.87 -44.19 7.71
CA GLN A 522 17.11 -44.80 6.38
C GLN A 522 16.24 -45.94 5.77
N ALA A 523 15.91 -45.65 4.50
CA ALA A 523 15.84 -46.49 3.29
C ALA A 523 14.51 -47.19 2.89
N GLU A 524 13.96 -46.63 1.80
CA GLU A 524 13.24 -47.23 0.65
C GLU A 524 12.39 -48.51 0.84
N ASP A 525 11.07 -48.42 0.61
CA ASP A 525 10.45 -49.04 -0.57
C ASP A 525 9.00 -48.57 -0.80
N LEU A 526 8.71 -48.25 -2.07
CA LEU A 526 7.43 -48.35 -2.82
C LEU A 526 6.08 -48.19 -2.09
N SER A 527 5.33 -47.12 -2.40
CA SER A 527 4.10 -47.17 -3.22
C SER A 527 3.23 -45.89 -3.16
N ARG A 528 2.82 -45.45 -4.36
CA ARG A 528 1.54 -44.79 -4.74
C ARG A 528 0.79 -43.95 -3.70
N GLU A 529 0.70 -42.64 -3.95
CA GLU A 529 -0.52 -41.94 -4.42
C GLU A 529 -0.22 -40.46 -4.75
N ARG A 530 -1.00 -39.92 -5.69
CA ARG A 530 -0.86 -38.59 -6.33
C ARG A 530 -1.57 -37.50 -5.52
N VAL A 531 -1.24 -36.22 -5.78
CA VAL A 531 -2.13 -35.05 -6.09
C VAL A 531 -1.41 -33.71 -5.73
N PRO A 532 -1.65 -32.58 -6.43
CA PRO A 532 -1.05 -32.15 -7.70
C PRO A 532 -0.07 -30.95 -7.54
N GLN A 533 0.73 -30.64 -8.57
CA GLN A 533 1.39 -29.34 -8.71
C GLN A 533 0.79 -28.56 -9.90
N PRO A 534 0.83 -27.22 -9.87
CA PRO A 534 0.11 -26.34 -10.79
C PRO A 534 0.80 -26.21 -12.15
N THR A 535 -0.01 -26.16 -13.20
CA THR A 535 0.37 -26.04 -14.61
C THR A 535 0.83 -24.62 -14.96
N PRO A 536 1.92 -24.42 -15.73
CA PRO A 536 2.19 -23.16 -16.41
C PRO A 536 1.38 -23.05 -17.73
N PRO A 537 1.16 -21.83 -18.25
CA PRO A 537 0.16 -21.59 -19.30
C PRO A 537 0.60 -22.07 -20.68
N TYR A 538 -0.37 -22.60 -21.42
CA TYR A 538 -0.26 -23.00 -22.81
C TYR A 538 -0.08 -21.80 -23.75
N LEU A 539 0.97 -21.88 -24.58
CA LEU A 539 1.07 -21.22 -25.88
C LEU A 539 0.32 -22.06 -26.91
N VAL A 540 -0.56 -21.43 -27.69
CA VAL A 540 -1.06 -21.96 -28.96
C VAL A 540 -0.53 -21.05 -30.07
N PRO A 541 0.21 -21.56 -31.06
CA PRO A 541 0.50 -20.83 -32.28
C PRO A 541 -0.58 -21.14 -33.32
N ASP A 542 -1.00 -20.14 -34.09
CA ASP A 542 -1.40 -20.38 -35.48
C ASP A 542 -1.18 -19.12 -36.33
N GLU A 543 -0.23 -19.23 -37.25
CA GLU A 543 -0.12 -18.39 -38.44
C GLU A 543 -1.16 -18.84 -39.46
N ALA A 544 -1.92 -17.90 -40.04
CA ALA A 544 -2.32 -18.00 -41.45
C ALA A 544 -2.70 -16.63 -42.02
N VAL A 545 -1.79 -16.15 -42.86
CA VAL A 545 -1.93 -15.14 -43.90
C VAL A 545 -3.15 -15.41 -44.80
N SER A 546 -3.89 -14.37 -45.23
CA SER A 546 -4.19 -14.10 -46.65
C SER A 546 -5.43 -13.21 -46.90
N MET A 547 -5.13 -12.02 -47.42
CA MET A 547 -5.78 -11.31 -48.54
C MET A 547 -7.20 -10.73 -48.40
N ALA A 548 -7.22 -9.40 -48.59
CA ALA A 548 -8.34 -8.61 -49.07
C ALA A 548 -8.91 -9.10 -50.41
N PRO A 549 -10.11 -8.62 -50.76
CA PRO A 549 -10.16 -7.78 -51.95
C PRO A 549 -11.02 -6.51 -51.77
N GLU A 550 -10.49 -5.40 -52.29
CA GLU A 550 -11.27 -4.29 -52.81
C GLU A 550 -12.03 -4.75 -54.05
N ILE A 551 -13.34 -4.50 -54.14
CA ILE A 551 -14.02 -4.22 -55.41
C ILE A 551 -15.08 -3.14 -55.17
N SER A 552 -14.89 -2.03 -55.87
CA SER A 552 -15.82 -0.95 -56.16
C SER A 552 -17.06 -1.43 -56.92
N GLU A 553 -18.23 -0.84 -56.64
CA GLU A 553 -19.20 -0.35 -57.66
C GLU A 553 -20.49 0.16 -57.00
N THR A 554 -20.77 1.45 -57.19
CA THR A 554 -22.14 1.97 -57.31
C THR A 554 -22.55 1.82 -58.78
N PRO A 555 -23.82 1.53 -59.09
CA PRO A 555 -24.68 2.64 -59.54
C PRO A 555 -26.20 2.52 -59.25
N GLN A 556 -26.81 3.71 -59.15
CA GLN A 556 -28.14 4.11 -59.65
C GLN A 556 -29.47 3.66 -58.98
N VAL A 557 -30.12 4.67 -58.36
CA VAL A 557 -31.49 5.19 -58.54
C VAL A 557 -32.53 4.29 -59.26
N PRO A 558 -33.77 4.23 -58.72
CA PRO A 558 -34.91 4.69 -59.52
C PRO A 558 -35.83 5.67 -58.78
N ALA A 559 -36.50 6.49 -59.59
CA ALA A 559 -37.30 7.65 -59.26
C ALA A 559 -38.74 7.34 -58.80
N LYS A 560 -39.40 8.41 -58.30
CA LYS A 560 -40.83 8.61 -58.01
C LYS A 560 -41.81 7.86 -58.95
N PRO A 561 -43.04 7.68 -58.47
CA PRO A 561 -44.20 8.13 -59.25
C PRO A 561 -45.16 9.03 -58.45
N GLU A 562 -45.63 10.08 -59.11
CA GLU A 562 -46.90 10.80 -58.89
C GLU A 562 -47.71 10.65 -60.20
N PRO A 563 -48.98 11.09 -60.30
CA PRO A 563 -50.13 10.90 -59.40
C PRO A 563 -51.33 10.33 -60.18
N THR A 564 -52.43 9.95 -59.51
CA THR A 564 -53.73 9.80 -60.21
C THR A 564 -54.85 10.37 -59.37
N GLN A 565 -55.54 11.35 -59.96
CA GLN A 565 -56.81 11.95 -59.52
C GLN A 565 -57.96 10.97 -59.78
N GLU A 566 -58.99 10.97 -58.93
CA GLU A 566 -60.37 10.99 -59.41
C GLU A 566 -61.33 11.58 -58.37
N ASN A 567 -62.36 12.26 -58.90
CA ASN A 567 -63.31 13.20 -58.30
C ASN A 567 -64.54 12.56 -57.64
N GLY A 568 -65.29 13.38 -56.89
CA GLY A 568 -66.75 13.27 -56.65
C GLY A 568 -67.17 13.82 -55.28
N GLU A 569 -67.42 15.14 -55.16
CA GLU A 569 -68.75 15.82 -55.17
C GLU A 569 -69.71 15.44 -54.01
N VAL A 570 -69.95 16.35 -53.04
CA VAL A 570 -71.08 17.33 -52.90
C VAL A 570 -72.09 16.86 -51.84
N GLY A 571 -72.40 17.75 -50.88
CA GLY A 571 -73.50 17.58 -49.91
C GLY A 571 -73.52 18.64 -48.81
N THR A 572 -74.27 19.71 -49.04
CA THR A 572 -74.49 20.94 -48.27
C THR A 572 -75.48 20.79 -47.09
N GLN A 573 -75.58 21.87 -46.28
CA GLN A 573 -76.64 22.28 -45.32
C GLN A 573 -76.35 22.02 -43.83
N GLU A 574 -76.68 22.88 -42.85
CA GLU A 574 -77.03 24.32 -42.70
C GLU A 574 -77.44 24.48 -41.21
N GLY A 575 -77.35 25.70 -40.64
CA GLY A 575 -78.05 26.15 -39.42
C GLY A 575 -77.17 26.33 -38.17
N GLU A 576 -76.60 27.52 -37.90
CA GLU A 576 -77.20 28.75 -37.31
C GLU A 576 -77.40 28.68 -35.78
N GLN A 577 -76.63 29.45 -34.99
CA GLN A 577 -76.97 30.76 -34.36
C GLN A 577 -77.32 30.53 -32.86
N GLU A 578 -77.05 31.39 -31.86
CA GLU A 578 -76.77 32.84 -31.74
C GLU A 578 -76.26 33.05 -30.28
N GLU A 579 -75.21 33.86 -30.02
CA GLU A 579 -75.24 35.22 -29.39
C GLU A 579 -75.57 35.27 -27.86
N ARG A 580 -75.16 36.21 -27.00
CA ARG A 580 -74.37 37.48 -26.91
C ARG A 580 -74.17 37.67 -25.36
N GLN A 581 -73.02 38.05 -24.78
CA GLN A 581 -72.53 39.43 -24.48
C GLN A 581 -73.57 40.45 -23.95
N PRO A 582 -73.22 41.59 -23.27
CA PRO A 582 -71.95 42.01 -22.63
C PRO A 582 -72.10 42.93 -21.34
N GLU A 583 -70.95 43.42 -20.85
CA GLU A 583 -70.63 44.82 -20.39
C GLU A 583 -70.95 45.41 -18.98
N GLY A 584 -69.91 46.08 -18.44
CA GLY A 584 -69.94 47.31 -17.62
C GLY A 584 -69.66 47.15 -16.11
N GLN A 585 -68.99 48.03 -15.36
CA GLN A 585 -68.16 49.22 -15.58
C GLN A 585 -67.65 49.69 -14.18
N GLU A 586 -66.53 50.41 -14.15
CA GLU A 586 -66.11 51.46 -13.17
C GLU A 586 -65.55 51.14 -11.76
N ALA A 587 -64.49 51.89 -11.44
CA ALA A 587 -63.73 52.00 -10.18
C ALA A 587 -64.39 53.03 -9.20
N PRO A 588 -63.90 53.21 -7.94
CA PRO A 588 -62.76 54.12 -7.68
C PRO A 588 -61.84 53.79 -6.48
N VAL A 589 -60.59 54.30 -6.59
CA VAL A 589 -59.66 55.04 -5.67
C VAL A 589 -59.73 54.92 -4.12
N GLU A 590 -58.53 55.09 -3.52
CA GLU A 590 -58.13 55.48 -2.13
C GLU A 590 -57.89 54.34 -1.11
N GLU A 591 -56.87 54.33 -0.23
CA GLU A 591 -55.63 55.08 0.01
C GLU A 591 -54.89 54.38 1.18
N THR A 592 -53.55 54.43 1.21
CA THR A 592 -52.67 54.46 2.41
C THR A 592 -52.55 53.27 3.40
N GLY A 593 -51.33 52.70 3.47
CA GLY A 593 -50.44 52.91 4.62
C GLY A 593 -50.48 51.91 5.79
N ARG A 594 -49.59 50.91 5.78
CA ARG A 594 -48.43 50.77 6.68
C ARG A 594 -47.59 49.56 6.32
#